data_AF-X1C057-F1
#
_entry.id   AF-X1C057-F1
#
_cell.length_a   1.000
_cell.length_b   1.000
_cell.length_c   1.000
_cell.angle_alpha   90.00
_cell.angle_beta   90.00
_cell.angle_gamma   90.00
#
_symmetry.space_group_name_H-M   'P 1'
#
loop_
_entity.id
_entity.type
_entity.pdbx_description
1 polymer ?
#
loop_
_entity_poly.entity_id
_entity_poly.type
_entity_poly.pdbx_seq_one_letter_code
_entity_poly.pdbx_strand_id
1 'polypeptide(L)' 'IPNSDFAVDLNKTKSGEIKVNNKNETNIPGIFAAGDVTDVFEKQIIIAAGEGAKATLSVFRYLSSRK' A
#
# COMPACT_ATOMS: atom_id res chain seq x y z
N ILE A 1 5.81 14.66 -0.43
CA ILE A 1 4.54 14.77 0.34
C ILE A 1 3.60 13.70 -0.22
N PRO A 2 3.17 12.71 0.58
CA PRO A 2 2.28 11.65 0.10
C PRO A 2 0.88 12.19 -0.14
N ASN A 3 0.28 11.87 -1.29
CA ASN A 3 -1.10 12.25 -1.62
C ASN A 3 -2.09 11.29 -0.95
N SER A 4 -2.23 11.37 0.37
CA SER A 4 -3.02 10.41 1.15
C SER A 4 -4.18 11.02 1.93
N ASP A 5 -4.38 12.35 1.89
CA ASP A 5 -5.34 13.06 2.74
C ASP A 5 -6.77 12.53 2.63
N PHE A 6 -7.18 12.07 1.46
CA PHE A 6 -8.50 11.48 1.22
C PHE A 6 -8.72 10.14 1.96
N ALA A 7 -7.65 9.41 2.28
CA ALA A 7 -7.69 8.11 2.92
C ALA A 7 -7.65 8.26 4.46
N VAL A 8 -8.70 8.87 5.02
CA VAL A 8 -8.76 9.26 6.44
C VAL A 8 -8.72 8.07 7.41
N ASP A 9 -9.28 6.92 7.02
CA ASP A 9 -9.39 5.74 7.88
C ASP A 9 -8.14 4.83 7.87
N LEU A 10 -7.14 5.16 7.02
CA LEU A 10 -5.91 4.38 6.92
C LEU A 10 -4.88 4.85 7.94
N ASN A 11 -4.21 3.88 8.58
CA ASN A 11 -3.10 4.15 9.47
C ASN A 11 -1.94 4.76 8.68
N LYS A 12 -1.43 5.91 9.16
CA LYS A 12 -0.34 6.65 8.52
C LYS A 12 0.86 6.85 9.43
N THR A 13 2.02 7.14 8.83
CA THR A 13 3.18 7.70 9.55
C THR A 13 2.89 9.15 9.96
N LYS A 14 3.73 9.75 10.81
CA LYS A 14 3.63 11.18 11.13
C LYS A 14 3.74 12.08 9.89
N SER A 15 4.40 11.58 8.84
CA SER A 15 4.58 12.27 7.56
C SER A 15 3.44 12.04 6.56
N GLY A 16 2.39 11.31 6.96
CA GLY A 16 1.21 11.06 6.12
C GLY A 16 1.32 9.86 5.17
N GLU A 17 2.37 9.04 5.28
CA GLU A 17 2.52 7.85 4.42
C GLU A 17 1.64 6.72 4.92
N ILE A 18 0.96 6.02 4.02
CA ILE A 18 0.11 4.87 4.37
C ILE A 18 1.00 3.72 4.85
N LYS A 19 0.77 3.25 6.07
CA LYS A 19 1.50 2.11 6.62
C LYS A 19 1.03 0.82 5.95
N VAL A 20 1.98 0.06 5.41
CA VAL A 20 1.69 -1.25 4.82
C VAL A 20 2.62 -2.33 5.37
N ASN A 21 2.17 -3.58 5.33
CA ASN A 21 3.05 -4.71 5.61
C ASN A 21 3.83 -5.16 4.34
N ASN A 22 4.62 -6.22 4.46
CA ASN A 22 5.41 -6.78 3.35
C ASN A 22 4.58 -7.25 2.15
N LYS A 23 3.25 -7.34 2.26
CA LYS A 23 2.31 -7.71 1.20
C LYS A 23 1.52 -6.51 0.66
N ASN A 24 1.87 -5.28 1.03
CA ASN A 24 1.12 -4.05 0.72
C ASN A 24 -0.28 -3.98 1.35
N GLU A 25 -0.57 -4.78 2.38
CA GLU A 25 -1.84 -4.72 3.09
C GLU A 25 -1.83 -3.53 4.06
N THR A 26 -2.94 -2.79 4.09
CA THR A 26 -3.15 -1.70 5.06
C THR A 26 -3.78 -2.25 6.36
N ASN A 27 -4.17 -1.37 7.29
CA ASN A 27 -4.94 -1.74 8.46
C ASN A 27 -6.36 -2.23 8.15
N ILE A 28 -6.91 -1.92 6.96
CA ILE A 28 -8.27 -2.31 6.59
C ILE A 28 -8.20 -3.52 5.64
N PRO A 29 -8.78 -4.68 6.00
CA PRO A 29 -8.79 -5.86 5.13
C PRO A 29 -9.40 -5.56 3.76
N GLY A 30 -8.67 -5.91 2.70
CA GLY A 30 -9.08 -5.67 1.32
C GLY A 30 -8.66 -4.32 0.74
N ILE A 31 -8.06 -3.44 1.55
CA ILE A 31 -7.43 -2.20 1.07
C ILE A 31 -5.91 -2.36 1.07
N PHE A 32 -5.30 -2.03 -0.06
CA PHE A 32 -3.87 -2.14 -0.31
C PHE A 32 -3.33 -0.79 -0.81
N ALA A 33 -2.05 -0.54 -0.62
CA ALA A 33 -1.40 0.68 -1.12
C ALA A 33 0.04 0.38 -1.61
N ALA A 34 0.51 1.11 -2.60
CA ALA A 34 1.82 0.88 -3.23
C ALA A 34 2.47 2.19 -3.69
N GLY A 35 3.80 2.17 -3.79
CA GLY A 35 4.61 3.31 -4.25
C GLY A 35 4.74 4.42 -3.23
N ASP A 36 5.06 5.63 -3.68
CA ASP A 36 5.51 6.73 -2.82
C ASP A 36 4.50 7.20 -1.78
N VAL A 37 3.22 6.82 -1.92
CA VAL A 37 2.17 7.12 -0.92
C VAL A 37 2.31 6.26 0.34
N THR A 38 3.05 5.15 0.29
CA THR A 38 3.26 4.25 1.43
C THR A 38 4.54 4.57 2.20
N ASP A 39 4.75 3.89 3.32
CA ASP A 39 5.97 3.93 4.13
C ASP A 39 7.14 3.11 3.55
N VAL A 40 7.09 2.77 2.24
CA VAL A 40 8.25 2.18 1.55
C VAL A 40 9.45 3.11 1.67
N PHE A 41 10.61 2.57 2.03
CA PHE A 41 11.78 3.37 2.39
C PHE A 41 12.27 4.26 1.22
N GLU A 42 12.42 3.67 0.03
CA GLU A 42 12.96 4.36 -1.14
C GLU A 42 11.86 4.81 -2.11
N LYS A 43 11.98 6.04 -2.61
CA LYS A 43 10.99 6.69 -3.48
C LYS A 43 11.52 6.82 -4.90
N GLN A 44 11.49 5.71 -5.65
CA GLN A 44 12.03 5.61 -7.01
C GLN A 44 11.05 4.90 -7.94
N ILE A 45 11.06 5.24 -9.22
CA ILE A 45 10.13 4.71 -10.23
C ILE A 45 10.10 3.18 -10.22
N ILE A 46 11.27 2.53 -10.27
CA ILE A 46 11.35 1.06 -10.33
C ILE A 46 10.89 0.40 -9.04
N ILE A 47 11.04 1.09 -7.90
CA ILE A 47 10.62 0.60 -6.59
C ILE A 47 9.11 0.69 -6.48
N ALA A 48 8.52 1.82 -6.88
CA ALA A 48 7.07 1.99 -6.94
C ALA A 48 6.40 0.97 -7.88
N ALA A 49 7.03 0.67 -9.02
CA ALA A 49 6.56 -0.38 -9.94
C ALA A 49 6.59 -1.77 -9.28
N GLY A 50 7.66 -2.09 -8.54
CA GLY A 50 7.77 -3.33 -7.76
C GLY A 50 6.71 -3.44 -6.66
N GLU A 51 6.48 -2.36 -5.90
CA GLU A 51 5.41 -2.28 -4.90
C GLU A 51 4.03 -2.48 -5.55
N GLY A 52 3.78 -1.90 -6.72
CA GLY A 52 2.52 -2.07 -7.46
C GLY A 52 2.28 -3.52 -7.89
N ALA A 53 3.32 -4.21 -8.39
CA ALA A 53 3.25 -5.63 -8.72
C ALA A 53 2.96 -6.49 -7.47
N LYS A 54 3.66 -6.20 -6.35
CA LYS A 54 3.48 -6.90 -5.07
C LYS A 54 2.04 -6.72 -4.54
N ALA A 55 1.53 -5.49 -4.50
CA ALA A 55 0.16 -5.19 -4.09
C ALA A 55 -0.88 -5.91 -4.96
N THR A 56 -0.70 -5.89 -6.28
CA THR A 56 -1.63 -6.55 -7.23
C THR A 56 -1.72 -8.05 -6.98
N LEU A 57 -0.58 -8.72 -6.77
CA LEU A 57 -0.56 -10.15 -6.46
C LEU A 57 -1.21 -10.45 -5.11
N SER A 58 -1.05 -9.57 -4.10
CA SER A 58 -1.73 -9.70 -2.81
C SER A 58 -3.24 -9.53 -2.93
N VAL A 59 -3.70 -8.53 -3.69
CA VAL A 59 -5.13 -8.34 -4.02
C VAL A 59 -5.70 -9.59 -4.70
N PHE A 60 -4.99 -10.13 -5.70
CA PHE A 60 -5.43 -11.34 -6.40
C PHE A 60 -5.60 -12.53 -5.44
N ARG A 61 -4.64 -12.76 -4.54
CA ARG A 61 -4.72 -13.82 -3.53
C ARG A 61 -5.88 -13.59 -2.56
N TYR A 62 -6.08 -12.34 -2.10
CA TYR A 62 -7.17 -11.96 -1.20
C TYR A 62 -8.56 -12.19 -1.80
N LEU A 63 -8.74 -11.86 -3.08
CA LEU A 63 -9.99 -12.11 -3.79
C LEU A 63 -10.20 -13.60 -4.09
N SER A 64 -9.13 -14.31 -4.45
CA SER A 64 -9.20 -15.73 -4.78
C SER A 64 -9.54 -16.62 -3.58
N SER A 65 -9.16 -16.22 -2.37
CA SER A 65 -9.48 -16.96 -1.14
C SER A 65 -10.89 -16.69 -0.60
N ARG A 66 -11.66 -15.81 -1.24
CA ARG A 66 -13.02 -15.40 -0.83
C ARG A 66 -14.11 -15.92 -1.78
N LYS A 67 -13.82 -17.00 -2.51
CA LYS A 67 -14.82 -17.73 -3.28
C LYS A 67 -15.75 -18.52 -2.38
#